data_AF-A0A7S2JCI3-F1
#
_entry.id   AF-A0A7S2JCI3-F1
#
_cell.length_a   1.000
_cell.length_b   1.000
_cell.length_c   1.000
_cell.angle_alpha   90.00
_cell.angle_beta   90.00
_cell.angle_gamma   90.00
#
_symmetry.space_group_name_H-M   'P 1'
#
loop_
_entity.id
_entity.type
_entity.pdbx_description
1 polymer ?
#
loop_
_entity_poly.entity_id
_entity_poly.type
_entity_poly.pdbx_seq_one_letter_code
_entity_poly.pdbx_strand_id
1 'polypeptide(L)'
;SHPRRIAGDGSPRTTAEFLEIHGADWLEAWGVAAREERVDARGRVGDFGDFVEWFGAEDAPAYWERGVGAHMLKYAHDGELYGFVAFIEEFGLELAQRHWRHARPAPPGAPAARGGQA
;
A
#
# COMPACT_ATOMS: atom_id res chain seq x y z
N SER A 1 6.84 -12.86 5.84
CA SER A 1 6.00 -12.50 4.67
C SER A 1 6.88 -12.57 3.43
N HIS A 2 6.39 -13.08 2.30
CA HIS A 2 7.13 -12.98 1.03
C HIS A 2 7.06 -11.55 0.51
N PRO A 3 8.08 -11.04 -0.22
CA PRO A 3 7.96 -9.76 -0.90
C PRO A 3 6.74 -9.81 -1.81
N ARG A 4 5.92 -8.75 -1.78
CA ARG A 4 4.80 -8.55 -2.68
C ARG A 4 5.03 -7.33 -3.56
N ARG A 5 4.42 -7.35 -4.73
CA ARG A 5 4.46 -6.24 -5.70
C ARG A 5 3.05 -5.88 -6.14
N ILE A 6 2.87 -4.63 -6.55
CA ILE A 6 1.59 -4.10 -7.00
C ILE A 6 1.35 -4.56 -8.44
N ALA A 7 0.34 -5.40 -8.64
CA ALA A 7 -0.07 -5.85 -9.97
C ALA A 7 -0.81 -4.74 -10.73
N GLY A 8 -1.09 -4.94 -12.01
CA GLY A 8 -1.77 -3.95 -12.85
C GLY A 8 -3.19 -3.58 -12.39
N ASP A 9 -3.81 -4.40 -11.53
CA ASP A 9 -5.09 -4.11 -10.88
C ASP A 9 -4.95 -3.26 -9.59
N GLY A 10 -3.72 -2.88 -9.21
CA GLY A 10 -3.41 -2.13 -8.01
C GLY A 10 -3.31 -2.98 -6.73
N SER A 11 -3.51 -4.30 -6.81
CA SER A 11 -3.47 -5.20 -5.64
C SER A 11 -2.07 -5.75 -5.40
N PRO A 12 -1.66 -5.94 -4.12
CA PRO A 12 -0.39 -6.57 -3.80
C PRO A 12 -0.45 -8.08 -4.05
N ARG A 13 0.48 -8.60 -4.84
CA ARG A 13 0.59 -10.02 -5.21
C ARG A 13 1.97 -10.57 -4.90
N THR A 14 2.00 -11.85 -4.55
CA THR A 14 3.22 -12.66 -4.41
C THR A 14 3.77 -13.06 -5.78
N THR A 15 5.00 -13.57 -5.82
CA THR A 15 5.58 -14.13 -7.06
C THR A 15 4.76 -15.29 -7.61
N ALA A 16 4.17 -16.12 -6.73
CA ALA A 16 3.32 -17.24 -7.14
C ALA A 16 2.04 -16.73 -7.82
N GLU A 17 1.39 -15.71 -7.27
CA GLU A 17 0.21 -15.10 -7.91
C GLU A 17 0.59 -14.41 -9.23
N PHE A 18 1.76 -13.78 -9.35
CA PHE A 18 2.23 -13.24 -10.63
C PHE A 18 2.42 -14.34 -11.68
N LEU A 19 2.97 -15.50 -11.30
CA LEU A 19 3.07 -16.67 -12.18
C LEU A 19 1.70 -17.14 -12.66
N GLU A 20 0.71 -17.18 -11.77
CA GLU A 20 -0.67 -17.56 -12.12
C GLU A 20 -1.34 -16.56 -13.06
N ILE A 21 -1.14 -15.25 -12.86
CA ILE A 21 -1.77 -14.18 -13.65
C ILE A 21 -1.13 -14.04 -15.03
N HIS A 22 0.20 -14.09 -15.10
CA HIS A 22 0.97 -13.73 -16.29
C HIS A 22 1.56 -14.94 -17.03
N GLY A 23 1.49 -16.14 -16.47
CA GLY A 23 2.01 -17.35 -17.11
C GLY A 23 3.51 -17.23 -17.40
N ALA A 24 3.92 -17.46 -18.64
CA ALA A 24 5.34 -17.42 -19.03
C ALA A 24 6.01 -16.05 -18.82
N ASP A 25 5.23 -14.96 -18.88
CA ASP A 25 5.75 -13.58 -18.83
C ASP A 25 5.84 -13.02 -17.41
N TRP A 26 5.59 -13.85 -16.39
CA TRP A 26 5.49 -13.41 -15.00
C TRP A 26 6.76 -12.73 -14.47
N LEU A 27 7.94 -13.15 -14.93
CA LEU A 27 9.21 -12.61 -14.45
C LEU A 27 9.41 -11.17 -14.96
N GLU A 28 9.00 -10.90 -16.19
CA GLU A 28 9.03 -9.55 -16.78
C GLU A 28 8.02 -8.65 -16.06
N ALA A 29 6.77 -9.11 -15.91
CA ALA A 29 5.73 -8.41 -15.18
C ALA A 29 6.15 -8.10 -13.73
N TRP A 30 6.77 -9.08 -13.05
CA TRP A 30 7.32 -8.91 -11.71
C TRP A 30 8.44 -7.87 -11.68
N GLY A 31 9.33 -7.88 -12.66
CA GLY A 31 10.49 -6.99 -12.74
C GLY A 31 10.11 -5.52 -12.73
N VAL A 32 9.06 -5.16 -13.46
CA VAL A 32 8.58 -3.76 -13.61
C VAL A 32 7.53 -3.35 -12.57
N ALA A 33 6.87 -4.31 -11.91
CA ALA A 33 5.88 -4.00 -10.89
C ALA A 33 6.50 -3.30 -9.67
N ALA A 34 5.81 -2.28 -9.14
CA ALA A 34 6.25 -1.57 -7.94
C ALA A 34 6.25 -2.51 -6.72
N ARG A 35 7.17 -2.30 -5.78
CA ARG A 35 7.15 -3.00 -4.49
C ARG A 35 5.91 -2.57 -3.71
N GLU A 36 5.35 -3.49 -2.92
CA GLU A 36 4.38 -3.06 -1.92
C GLU A 36 5.12 -2.28 -0.83
N GLU A 37 4.65 -1.07 -0.58
CA GLU A 37 5.01 -0.26 0.57
C GLU A 37 3.81 -0.12 1.51
N ARG A 38 4.10 0.03 2.80
CA ARG A 38 3.09 0.24 3.84
C ARG A 38 3.49 1.39 4.75
N VAL A 39 2.46 2.06 5.26
CA VAL A 39 2.56 3.10 6.28
C VAL A 39 2.39 2.46 7.65
N ASP A 40 3.40 2.60 8.52
CA ASP A 40 3.35 2.10 9.90
C ASP A 40 2.51 3.02 10.83
N ALA A 41 2.35 2.60 12.09
CA ALA A 41 1.59 3.36 13.08
C ALA A 41 2.18 4.74 13.43
N ARG A 42 3.45 4.99 13.05
CA ARG A 42 4.17 6.26 13.22
C ARG A 42 4.15 7.12 11.96
N GLY A 43 3.49 6.67 10.88
CA GLY A 43 3.42 7.37 9.61
C GLY A 43 4.63 7.14 8.69
N ARG A 44 5.54 6.20 9.01
CA ARG A 44 6.69 5.88 8.16
C ARG A 44 6.26 4.98 7.01
N VAL A 45 6.73 5.29 5.80
CA VAL A 45 6.50 4.48 4.59
C VAL A 45 7.72 3.62 4.31
N GLY A 46 7.52 2.34 4.03
CA GLY A 46 8.61 1.44 3.64
C GLY A 46 8.11 0.09 3.15
N ASP A 47 9.01 -0.68 2.54
CA ASP A 47 8.76 -2.06 2.14
C ASP A 47 8.96 -3.04 3.31
N PHE A 48 8.78 -4.34 3.08
CA PHE A 48 8.91 -5.32 4.16
C PHE A 48 10.32 -5.37 4.77
N GLY A 49 11.35 -5.06 3.98
CA GLY A 49 12.73 -4.96 4.46
C GLY A 49 12.90 -3.85 5.47
N ASP A 50 12.32 -2.67 5.20
CA ASP A 50 12.33 -1.56 6.14
C ASP A 50 11.65 -1.92 7.47
N PHE A 51 10.54 -2.67 7.42
CA PHE A 51 9.87 -3.15 8.64
C PHE A 51 10.76 -4.11 9.45
N VAL A 52 11.56 -4.95 8.79
CA VAL A 52 12.57 -5.79 9.46
C VAL A 52 13.64 -4.95 10.13
N GLU A 53 14.11 -3.89 9.48
CA GLU A 53 15.08 -2.96 10.07
C GLU A 53 14.50 -2.20 11.27
N TRP A 54 13.23 -1.80 11.22
CA TRP A 54 12.61 -0.99 12.26
C TRP A 54 12.15 -1.76 13.50
N PHE A 55 11.69 -3.00 13.31
CA PHE A 55 11.04 -3.78 14.36
C PHE A 55 11.76 -5.11 14.66
N GLY A 56 12.74 -5.50 13.86
CA GLY A 56 13.39 -6.81 13.94
C GLY A 56 12.63 -7.89 13.17
N ALA A 57 13.36 -8.92 12.72
CA ALA A 57 12.82 -9.96 11.84
C ALA A 57 11.66 -10.78 12.47
N GLU A 58 11.66 -10.93 13.79
CA GLU A 58 10.62 -11.65 14.53
C GLU A 58 9.28 -10.91 14.51
N ASP A 59 9.29 -9.61 14.80
CA ASP A 59 8.09 -8.79 14.95
C ASP A 59 7.60 -8.15 13.64
N ALA A 60 8.49 -7.98 12.66
CA ALA A 60 8.18 -7.32 11.39
C ALA A 60 6.92 -7.87 10.69
N PRO A 61 6.66 -9.19 10.61
CA PRO A 61 5.41 -9.70 10.04
C PRO A 61 4.14 -9.14 10.71
N ALA A 62 4.14 -9.03 12.05
CA ALA A 62 2.98 -8.54 12.78
C ALA A 62 2.75 -7.04 12.56
N TYR A 63 3.82 -6.24 12.55
CA TYR A 63 3.72 -4.81 12.25
C TYR A 63 3.38 -4.54 10.79
N TRP A 64 3.90 -5.36 9.86
CA TRP A 64 3.60 -5.29 8.44
C TRP A 64 2.10 -5.46 8.17
N GLU A 65 1.48 -6.48 8.78
CA GLU A 65 0.04 -6.72 8.60
C GLU A 65 -0.85 -5.65 9.25
N ARG A 66 -0.32 -4.92 10.25
CA ARG A 66 -1.01 -3.76 10.83
C ARG A 66 -0.84 -2.48 10.00
N GLY A 67 0.20 -2.42 9.17
CA GLY A 67 0.50 -1.28 8.30
C GLY A 67 -0.55 -1.09 7.21
N VAL A 68 -0.74 0.15 6.79
CA VAL A 68 -1.67 0.52 5.72
C VAL A 68 -0.92 0.51 4.39
N GLY A 69 -1.35 -0.32 3.42
CA GLY A 69 -0.84 -0.29 2.05
C GLY A 69 -0.82 1.11 1.44
N ALA A 70 0.34 1.61 1.04
CA ALA A 70 0.52 2.94 0.45
C ALA A 70 -0.19 3.07 -0.91
N HIS A 71 -0.35 1.94 -1.61
CA HIS A 71 -1.10 1.82 -2.86
C HIS A 71 -2.63 1.97 -2.71
N MET A 72 -3.17 1.86 -1.48
CA MET A 72 -4.61 1.91 -1.28
C MET A 72 -5.11 3.35 -1.39
N LEU A 73 -6.22 3.53 -2.11
CA LEU A 73 -6.93 4.80 -2.22
C LEU A 73 -8.30 4.70 -1.55
N LYS A 74 -8.69 5.75 -0.84
CA LYS A 74 -10.01 5.86 -0.22
C LYS A 74 -10.62 7.24 -0.43
N TYR A 75 -11.95 7.28 -0.41
CA TYR A 75 -12.69 8.54 -0.40
C TYR A 75 -12.62 9.18 0.98
N ALA A 76 -12.13 10.41 1.02
CA ALA A 76 -12.16 11.28 2.18
C ALA A 76 -13.57 11.88 2.40
N HIS A 77 -13.73 12.63 3.48
CA HIS A 77 -15.01 13.23 3.86
C HIS A 77 -15.45 14.36 2.92
N ASP A 78 -14.52 14.94 2.16
CA ASP A 78 -14.75 15.92 1.10
C ASP A 78 -15.22 15.26 -0.22
N GLY A 79 -15.22 13.92 -0.29
CA GLY A 79 -15.60 13.16 -1.47
C GLY A 79 -14.45 12.92 -2.46
N GLU A 80 -13.24 13.41 -2.16
CA GLU A 80 -12.06 13.26 -3.01
C GLU A 80 -11.27 11.98 -2.66
N LEU A 81 -10.47 11.49 -3.61
CA LEU A 81 -9.62 10.31 -3.43
C LEU A 81 -8.26 10.68 -2.86
N TYR A 82 -7.87 10.00 -1.78
CA TYR A 82 -6.56 10.13 -1.16
C TYR A 82 -5.91 8.77 -0.96
N GLY A 83 -4.59 8.73 -1.17
CA GLY A 83 -3.74 7.72 -0.56
C GLY A 83 -3.51 8.06 0.92
N PHE A 84 -3.15 7.06 1.74
CA PHE A 84 -3.04 7.30 3.18
C PHE A 84 -1.95 8.32 3.55
N VAL A 85 -0.87 8.39 2.78
CA VAL A 85 0.20 9.38 2.97
C VAL A 85 -0.32 10.80 2.76
N ALA A 86 -0.95 11.09 1.63
CA ALA A 86 -1.56 12.39 1.36
C ALA A 86 -2.63 12.75 2.41
N PHE A 87 -3.35 11.74 2.91
CA PHE A 87 -4.33 11.91 3.97
C PHE A 87 -3.68 12.28 5.33
N ILE A 88 -2.50 11.75 5.63
CA ILE A 88 -1.69 12.15 6.80
C ILE A 88 -1.17 13.58 6.63
N GLU A 89 -0.70 13.96 5.44
CA GLU A 89 -0.19 15.30 5.17
C GLU A 89 -1.27 16.38 5.33
N GLU A 90 -2.48 16.11 4.84
CA GLU A 90 -3.62 17.05 4.90
C GLU A 90 -4.19 17.19 6.32
N PHE A 91 -4.36 16.07 7.04
CA PHE A 91 -5.15 16.03 8.27
C PHE A 91 -4.35 15.73 9.54
N GLY A 92 -3.08 15.38 9.40
CA GLY A 92 -2.24 14.86 10.49
C GLY A 92 -2.50 13.38 10.79
N LEU A 93 -1.51 12.71 11.39
CA LEU A 93 -1.48 11.26 11.57
C LEU A 93 -2.66 10.70 12.38
N GLU A 94 -3.02 11.34 13.49
CA GLU A 94 -4.09 10.86 14.38
C GLU A 94 -5.45 10.89 13.68
N LEU A 95 -5.79 12.02 13.05
CA LEU A 95 -7.05 12.18 12.35
C LEU A 95 -7.10 11.27 11.12
N ALA A 96 -6.00 11.17 10.37
CA ALA A 96 -5.87 10.25 9.25
C ALA A 96 -6.17 8.80 9.67
N GLN A 97 -5.55 8.29 10.73
CA GLN A 97 -5.78 6.91 11.22
C GLN A 97 -7.23 6.65 11.63
N ARG A 98 -7.90 7.64 12.24
CA ARG A 98 -9.30 7.54 12.63
C ARG A 98 -10.22 7.53 11.42
N HIS A 99 -10.07 8.49 10.52
CA HIS A 99 -10.93 8.64 9.35
C HIS A 99 -10.70 7.52 8.32
N TRP A 100 -9.45 7.08 8.12
CA TRP A 100 -9.12 6.01 7.18
C TRP A 100 -9.84 4.69 7.47
N ARG A 101 -10.05 4.38 8.77
CA ARG A 101 -10.81 3.19 9.19
C ARG A 101 -12.27 3.21 8.73
N HIS A 102 -12.86 4.40 8.62
CA HIS A 102 -14.26 4.58 8.22
C HIS A 102 -14.43 5.01 6.75
N ALA A 103 -13.33 5.38 6.09
CA ALA A 103 -13.33 5.82 4.71
C ALA A 103 -13.67 4.66 3.76
N ARG A 104 -14.46 4.97 2.73
CA ARG A 104 -14.88 4.02 1.70
C ARG A 104 -13.70 3.75 0.74
N PRO A 105 -13.35 2.50 0.45
CA PRO A 105 -12.31 2.18 -0.52
C PRO A 105 -12.72 2.62 -1.93
N ALA A 106 -11.73 3.06 -2.70
CA ALA A 106 -11.89 3.32 -4.11
C ALA A 106 -12.14 2.01 -4.87
N PRO A 107 -13.00 2.00 -5.90
CA PRO A 107 -13.09 0.84 -6.80
C PRO A 107 -11.77 0.63 -7.56
N PRO A 108 -11.48 -0.60 -8.03
CA PRO A 108 -10.37 -0.84 -8.95
C PRO A 108 -10.47 0.06 -10.19
N GLY A 109 -9.36 0.68 -10.59
CA GLY A 109 -9.32 1.60 -11.74
C GLY A 109 -9.85 3.01 -11.44
N ALA A 110 -10.06 3.37 -10.17
CA ALA A 110 -10.38 4.74 -9.78
C ALA A 110 -9.32 5.75 -10.28
N PRO A 111 -9.71 7.01 -10.56
CA PRO A 111 -8.79 8.04 -11.02
C PRO A 111 -7.71 8.33 -9.97
N ALA A 112 -6.62 8.97 -10.41
CA ALA A 112 -5.47 9.29 -9.55
C ALA A 112 -5.91 10.08 -8.31
N ALA A 113 -5.30 9.75 -7.17
CA ALA A 113 -5.54 10.45 -5.92
C ALA A 113 -5.04 11.90 -5.97
N ARG A 114 -5.72 12.77 -5.23
CA ARG A 114 -5.26 14.14 -5.01
C ARG A 114 -3.94 14.11 -4.24
N GLY A 115 -2.95 14.84 -4.74
CA GLY A 115 -1.62 14.94 -4.12
C GLY A 115 -0.66 13.76 -4.38
N GLY A 116 -1.07 12.74 -5.14
CA GLY A 116 -0.16 11.67 -5.58
C GLY A 116 0.62 12.08 -6.83
N GLN A 117 1.94 12.21 -6.73
CA GLN A 117 2.78 12.24 -7.93
C GLN A 117 2.63 10.92 -8.70
N ALA A 118 2.55 11.06 -10.03
CA ALA A 118 2.45 9.98 -11.01
C ALA A 118 3.72 9.11 -11.06
#